data_AF-A0A455U7F0-F1
#
_entry.id   AF-A0A455U7F0-F1
#
_cell.length_a   1.000
_cell.length_b   1.000
_cell.length_c   1.000
_cell.angle_alpha   90.00
_cell.angle_beta   90.00
_cell.angle_gamma   90.00
#
_symmetry.space_group_name_H-M   'P 1'
#
loop_
_entity.id
_entity.type
_entity.pdbx_description
1 polymer ?
#
loop_
_entity_poly.entity_id
_entity_poly.type
_entity_poly.pdbx_seq_one_letter_code
_entity_poly.pdbx_strand_id
1 'polypeptide(L)'
;MLFAGPTLIALTGFWSGLSTYVTEFLPLSAPFGRDDDAYRQAWTIFYWAWWVSWAPFVGMFIARVSRGRTVREFVLCVLLVPSLFIFIWMGVFGSTALEQLYADPAGSLVKEYVIDNYRPELSLFGMLNELPLTGLMSTLGIILALIFFVTSSDSGSLVIDTITAGGKIDAPRPQRMFWAIVEGLIAIVLLIGGGLTALQAGVTATAIPFSIVLLLMCYSIIKALNGELRLIRK
;
A
#
# COMPACT_ATOMS: atom_id res chain seq x y z
N MET A 1 21.10 -1.16 -1.91
CA MET A 1 20.51 -1.93 -0.81
C MET A 1 21.07 -3.34 -0.74
N LEU A 2 20.65 -4.29 -1.60
CA LEU A 2 21.12 -5.68 -1.50
C LEU A 2 22.65 -5.87 -1.59
N PHE A 3 23.32 -5.11 -2.46
CA PHE A 3 24.78 -5.23 -2.64
C PHE A 3 25.59 -4.16 -1.89
N ALA A 4 25.00 -2.99 -1.68
CA ALA A 4 25.65 -1.83 -1.08
C ALA A 4 25.43 -1.74 0.44
N GLY A 5 24.44 -2.46 0.97
CA GLY A 5 24.17 -2.61 2.40
C GLY A 5 24.45 -4.04 2.86
N PRO A 6 24.11 -4.39 4.12
CA PRO A 6 24.46 -5.68 4.69
C PRO A 6 23.60 -6.81 4.08
N THR A 7 24.10 -7.46 3.03
CA THR A 7 23.35 -8.48 2.26
C THR A 7 22.81 -9.60 3.15
N LEU A 8 23.60 -10.04 4.13
CA LEU A 8 23.19 -11.09 5.06
C LEU A 8 22.00 -10.66 5.93
N ILE A 9 21.96 -9.39 6.34
CA ILE A 9 20.85 -8.82 7.12
C ILE A 9 19.59 -8.74 6.27
N ALA A 10 19.73 -8.32 5.01
CA ALA A 10 18.60 -8.29 4.08
C ALA A 10 17.99 -9.68 3.84
N LEU A 11 18.83 -10.72 3.68
CA LEU A 11 18.37 -12.10 3.48
C LEU A 11 17.76 -12.71 4.75
N THR A 12 18.41 -12.48 5.91
CA THR A 12 17.87 -12.94 7.19
C THR A 12 16.59 -12.20 7.56
N GLY A 13 16.49 -10.91 7.25
CA GLY A 13 15.30 -10.08 7.42
C GLY A 13 14.10 -10.56 6.59
N PHE A 14 14.34 -11.01 5.35
CA PHE A 14 13.31 -11.66 4.56
C PHE A 14 12.80 -12.95 5.23
N TRP A 15 13.72 -13.83 5.64
CA TRP A 15 13.35 -15.12 6.24
C TRP A 15 12.67 -14.95 7.60
N SER A 16 13.19 -14.07 8.46
CA SER A 16 12.62 -13.77 9.76
C SER A 16 11.25 -13.12 9.61
N GLY A 17 11.09 -12.15 8.70
CA GLY A 17 9.81 -11.52 8.40
C GLY A 17 8.76 -12.52 7.92
N LEU A 18 9.15 -13.47 7.06
CA LEU A 18 8.26 -14.54 6.60
C LEU A 18 7.88 -15.50 7.74
N SER A 19 8.86 -15.90 8.55
CA SER A 19 8.63 -16.77 9.71
C SER A 19 7.67 -16.11 10.71
N THR A 20 7.95 -14.87 11.09
CA THR A 20 7.10 -14.09 12.01
C THR A 20 5.71 -13.89 11.44
N TYR A 21 5.57 -13.64 10.13
CA TYR A 21 4.25 -13.54 9.51
C TYR A 21 3.45 -14.83 9.68
N VAL A 22 4.06 -16.01 9.47
CA VAL A 22 3.37 -17.29 9.62
C VAL A 22 3.01 -17.58 11.08
N THR A 23 3.91 -17.30 12.04
CA THR A 23 3.65 -17.56 13.46
C THR A 23 2.64 -16.58 14.06
N GLU A 24 2.73 -15.30 13.68
CA GLU A 24 1.90 -14.23 14.21
C GLU A 24 0.64 -13.97 13.38
N PHE A 25 0.40 -14.72 12.29
CA PHE A 25 -0.75 -14.52 11.42
C PHE A 25 -2.08 -14.56 12.19
N LEU A 26 -2.30 -15.63 12.97
CA LEU A 26 -3.53 -15.82 13.74
C LEU A 26 -3.71 -14.78 14.85
N PRO A 27 -2.74 -14.55 15.76
CA PRO A 27 -2.91 -13.56 16.82
C PRO A 27 -3.11 -12.15 16.26
N LEU A 28 -2.35 -11.74 15.24
CA LEU A 28 -2.49 -10.42 14.58
C LEU A 28 -3.80 -10.28 13.78
N SER A 29 -4.43 -11.39 13.39
CA SER A 29 -5.74 -11.37 12.72
C SER A 29 -6.93 -11.30 13.69
N ALA A 30 -6.70 -11.46 15.00
CA ALA A 30 -7.78 -11.46 15.99
C ALA A 30 -8.46 -10.08 16.09
N PRO A 31 -9.78 -9.97 15.86
CA PRO A 31 -10.48 -8.68 15.94
C PRO A 31 -10.70 -8.20 17.38
N PHE A 32 -10.66 -9.11 18.35
CA PHE A 32 -10.95 -8.86 19.77
C PHE A 32 -9.95 -9.61 20.65
N GLY A 33 -9.84 -9.22 21.93
CA GLY A 33 -9.01 -9.92 22.92
C GLY A 33 -7.51 -9.67 22.77
N ARG A 34 -7.14 -8.52 22.17
CA ARG A 34 -5.76 -8.06 22.07
C ARG A 34 -5.53 -6.90 23.03
N ASP A 35 -4.33 -6.81 23.58
CA ASP A 35 -3.94 -5.75 24.53
C ASP A 35 -3.30 -4.52 23.85
N ASP A 36 -3.16 -4.53 22.52
CA ASP A 36 -2.43 -3.53 21.73
C ASP A 36 -3.36 -2.58 20.94
N ASP A 37 -4.48 -2.18 21.54
CA ASP A 37 -5.50 -1.39 20.84
C ASP A 37 -4.97 -0.11 20.18
N ALA A 38 -4.01 0.57 20.82
CA ALA A 38 -3.35 1.73 20.22
C ALA A 38 -2.63 1.41 18.91
N TYR A 39 -1.90 0.29 18.87
CA TYR A 39 -1.21 -0.17 17.65
C TYR A 39 -2.21 -0.62 16.59
N ARG A 40 -3.22 -1.42 17.00
CA ARG A 40 -4.27 -1.90 16.11
C ARG A 40 -5.02 -0.75 15.45
N GLN A 41 -5.37 0.30 16.19
CA GLN A 41 -6.07 1.46 15.65
C GLN A 41 -5.18 2.32 14.75
N ALA A 42 -3.95 2.61 15.17
CA ALA A 42 -3.04 3.49 14.42
C ALA A 42 -2.54 2.85 13.11
N TRP A 43 -2.32 1.53 13.10
CA TRP A 43 -1.72 0.83 11.97
C TRP A 43 -2.67 -0.10 11.25
N THR A 44 -3.24 -1.07 11.98
CA THR A 44 -4.01 -2.15 11.34
C THR A 44 -5.29 -1.61 10.72
N ILE A 45 -6.10 -0.87 11.50
CA ILE A 45 -7.36 -0.29 11.02
C ILE A 45 -7.10 0.74 9.92
N PHE A 46 -6.07 1.57 10.06
CA PHE A 46 -5.67 2.52 9.01
C PHE A 46 -5.33 1.82 7.69
N TYR A 47 -4.47 0.79 7.70
CA TYR A 47 -4.13 0.08 6.48
C TYR A 47 -5.32 -0.67 5.89
N TRP A 48 -6.18 -1.29 6.71
CA TRP A 48 -7.43 -1.86 6.22
C TRP A 48 -8.30 -0.82 5.51
N ALA A 49 -8.49 0.34 6.11
CA ALA A 49 -9.25 1.43 5.52
C ALA A 49 -8.63 1.91 4.20
N TRP A 50 -7.31 2.10 4.18
CA TRP A 50 -6.57 2.45 2.97
C TRP A 50 -6.82 1.43 1.87
N TRP A 51 -6.57 0.15 2.11
CA TRP A 51 -6.75 -0.88 1.08
C TRP A 51 -8.19 -0.99 0.58
N VAL A 52 -9.18 -0.84 1.47
CA VAL A 52 -10.60 -0.78 1.11
C VAL A 52 -10.89 0.39 0.18
N SER A 53 -10.42 1.59 0.51
CA SER A 53 -10.62 2.79 -0.33
C SER A 53 -9.95 2.66 -1.71
N TRP A 54 -8.84 1.92 -1.81
CA TRP A 54 -8.10 1.70 -3.05
C TRP A 54 -8.60 0.51 -3.89
N ALA A 55 -9.43 -0.35 -3.32
CA ALA A 55 -9.94 -1.55 -3.98
C ALA A 55 -10.56 -1.33 -5.37
N PRO A 56 -11.40 -0.29 -5.64
CA PRO A 56 -11.98 -0.11 -6.97
C PRO A 56 -10.95 0.31 -8.02
N PHE A 57 -9.97 1.12 -7.63
CA PHE A 57 -8.85 1.52 -8.48
C PHE A 57 -8.00 0.30 -8.89
N VAL A 58 -7.52 -0.43 -7.89
CA VAL A 58 -6.66 -1.61 -8.10
C VAL A 58 -7.44 -2.72 -8.83
N GLY A 59 -8.70 -2.95 -8.45
CA GLY A 59 -9.55 -3.97 -9.04
C GLY A 59 -9.75 -3.80 -10.55
N MET A 60 -10.00 -2.57 -11.01
CA MET A 60 -10.11 -2.30 -12.46
C MET A 60 -8.80 -2.54 -13.21
N PHE A 61 -7.67 -2.12 -12.65
CA PHE A 61 -6.37 -2.36 -13.27
C PHE A 61 -6.07 -3.84 -13.40
N ILE A 62 -6.20 -4.60 -12.30
CA ILE A 62 -5.91 -6.04 -12.29
C ILE A 62 -6.87 -6.78 -13.23
N ALA A 63 -8.16 -6.42 -13.26
CA ALA A 63 -9.13 -7.02 -14.17
C ALA A 63 -8.74 -6.84 -15.65
N ARG A 64 -8.25 -5.65 -16.03
CA ARG A 64 -7.83 -5.36 -17.42
C ARG A 64 -6.63 -6.20 -17.85
N VAL A 65 -5.61 -6.33 -17.00
CA VAL A 65 -4.39 -7.10 -17.32
C VAL A 65 -4.58 -8.62 -17.18
N SER A 66 -5.68 -9.06 -16.58
CA SER A 66 -5.96 -10.48 -16.32
C SER A 66 -6.91 -11.14 -17.33
N ARG A 67 -7.20 -10.48 -18.46
CA ARG A 67 -8.09 -11.03 -19.50
C ARG A 67 -7.54 -12.37 -20.01
N GLY A 68 -8.39 -13.39 -20.02
CA GLY A 68 -8.06 -14.74 -20.51
C GLY A 68 -7.38 -15.66 -19.49
N ARG A 69 -7.21 -15.22 -18.23
CA ARG A 69 -6.73 -16.08 -17.13
C ARG A 69 -7.87 -16.85 -16.48
N THR A 70 -7.58 -18.04 -15.96
CA THR A 70 -8.54 -18.75 -15.12
C THR A 70 -8.69 -18.05 -13.77
N VAL A 71 -9.83 -18.22 -13.09
CA VAL A 71 -10.06 -17.65 -11.75
C VAL A 71 -8.99 -18.11 -10.76
N ARG A 72 -8.54 -19.37 -10.86
CA ARG A 72 -7.50 -19.92 -9.97
C ARG A 72 -6.15 -19.23 -10.19
N GLU A 73 -5.70 -19.10 -11.44
CA GLU A 73 -4.45 -18.41 -11.76
C GLU A 73 -4.51 -16.95 -11.33
N PHE A 74 -5.65 -16.28 -11.58
CA PHE A 74 -5.88 -14.91 -11.16
C PHE A 74 -5.68 -14.76 -9.64
N VAL A 75 -6.38 -15.56 -8.83
CA VAL A 75 -6.31 -15.47 -7.36
C VAL A 75 -4.89 -15.75 -6.85
N LEU A 76 -4.24 -16.82 -7.35
CA LEU A 76 -2.88 -17.16 -6.92
C LEU A 76 -1.87 -16.08 -7.27
N CYS A 77 -1.89 -15.56 -8.49
CA CYS A 77 -0.95 -14.52 -8.92
C CYS A 77 -1.17 -13.22 -8.15
N VAL A 78 -2.42 -12.78 -7.98
CA VAL A 78 -2.77 -11.53 -7.29
C VAL A 78 -2.42 -11.57 -5.81
N LEU A 79 -2.51 -12.73 -5.16
CA LEU A 79 -2.14 -12.88 -3.75
C LEU A 79 -0.63 -13.07 -3.56
N LEU A 80 0.01 -13.97 -4.32
CA LEU A 80 1.38 -14.40 -4.03
C LEU A 80 2.44 -13.42 -4.56
N VAL A 81 2.28 -12.89 -5.78
CA VAL A 81 3.32 -12.08 -6.41
C VAL A 81 3.53 -10.75 -5.67
N PRO A 82 2.49 -9.96 -5.36
CA PRO A 82 2.68 -8.71 -4.61
C PRO A 82 3.14 -8.95 -3.18
N SER A 83 2.62 -9.99 -2.52
CA SER A 83 3.02 -10.33 -1.14
C SER A 83 4.50 -10.67 -1.06
N LEU A 84 5.01 -11.50 -1.99
CA LEU A 84 6.44 -11.84 -2.03
C LEU A 84 7.30 -10.59 -2.25
N PHE A 85 6.88 -9.69 -3.14
CA PHE A 85 7.58 -8.42 -3.34
C PHE A 85 7.61 -7.58 -2.06
N ILE A 86 6.49 -7.50 -1.33
CA ILE A 86 6.42 -6.78 -0.05
C ILE A 86 7.34 -7.44 0.99
N PHE A 87 7.38 -8.77 1.10
CA PHE A 87 8.31 -9.46 2.00
C PHE A 87 9.75 -9.16 1.67
N ILE A 88 10.12 -9.15 0.39
CA ILE A 88 11.48 -8.79 -0.03
C ILE A 88 11.75 -7.32 0.31
N TRP A 89 10.84 -6.41 -0.02
CA TRP A 89 11.01 -4.98 0.24
C TRP A 89 11.18 -4.69 1.73
N MET A 90 10.24 -5.15 2.57
CA MET A 90 10.28 -4.95 4.02
C MET A 90 11.45 -5.70 4.65
N GLY A 91 11.74 -6.92 4.17
CA GLY A 91 12.87 -7.72 4.61
C GLY A 91 14.21 -7.08 4.30
N VAL A 92 14.37 -6.36 3.18
CA VAL A 92 15.61 -5.67 2.82
C VAL A 92 15.72 -4.31 3.53
N PHE A 93 14.72 -3.43 3.34
CA PHE A 93 14.79 -2.05 3.81
C PHE A 93 14.54 -1.96 5.32
N GLY A 94 13.54 -2.69 5.83
CA GLY A 94 13.17 -2.68 7.25
C GLY A 94 14.23 -3.31 8.14
N SER A 95 14.80 -4.46 7.75
CA SER A 95 15.88 -5.08 8.54
C SER A 95 17.15 -4.23 8.56
N THR A 96 17.49 -3.56 7.45
CA THR A 96 18.63 -2.64 7.40
C THR A 96 18.42 -1.46 8.34
N ALA A 97 17.21 -0.87 8.34
CA ALA A 97 16.86 0.23 9.24
C ALA A 97 16.91 -0.19 10.72
N LEU A 98 16.42 -1.40 11.03
CA LEU A 98 16.47 -1.96 12.38
C LEU A 98 17.90 -2.26 12.83
N GLU A 99 18.74 -2.80 11.96
CA GLU A 99 20.15 -3.04 12.28
C GLU A 99 20.85 -1.72 12.62
N GLN A 100 20.69 -0.69 11.79
CA GLN A 100 21.28 0.63 12.04
C GLN A 100 20.86 1.19 13.40
N LEU A 101 19.56 1.07 13.71
CA LEU A 101 19.00 1.46 15.01
C LEU A 101 19.65 0.69 16.18
N TYR A 102 19.87 -0.61 16.05
CA TYR A 102 20.41 -1.43 17.14
C TYR A 102 21.94 -1.37 17.25
N ALA A 103 22.65 -1.16 16.14
CA ALA A 103 24.11 -1.09 16.09
C ALA A 103 24.64 0.21 16.69
N ASP A 104 23.99 1.35 16.38
CA ASP A 104 24.30 2.64 16.99
C ASP A 104 23.01 3.44 17.28
N PRO A 105 22.34 3.16 18.42
CA PRO A 105 21.13 3.88 18.79
C PRO A 105 21.32 5.38 18.98
N ALA A 106 22.52 5.84 19.32
CA ALA A 106 22.77 7.26 19.57
C ALA A 106 23.02 8.04 18.27
N GLY A 107 23.64 7.40 17.28
CA GLY A 107 23.90 7.98 15.96
C GLY A 107 22.83 7.71 14.90
N SER A 108 21.88 6.81 15.15
CA SER A 108 20.92 6.39 14.13
C SER A 108 19.92 7.48 13.74
N LEU A 109 19.98 7.93 12.48
CA LEU A 109 19.01 8.89 11.95
C LEU A 109 17.61 8.29 11.81
N VAL A 110 17.51 6.96 11.67
CA VAL A 110 16.23 6.26 11.68
C VAL A 110 15.53 6.46 13.02
N LYS A 111 16.26 6.36 14.14
CA LYS A 111 15.72 6.64 15.47
C LYS A 111 15.29 8.10 15.59
N GLU A 112 16.18 9.01 15.21
CA GLU A 112 15.93 10.46 15.32
C GLU A 112 14.65 10.85 14.58
N TYR A 113 14.47 10.35 13.35
CA TYR A 113 13.32 10.69 12.53
C TYR A 113 12.08 9.91 12.91
N VAL A 114 12.13 8.61 13.15
CA VAL A 114 10.92 7.80 13.34
C VAL A 114 10.43 7.81 14.78
N ILE A 115 11.35 7.78 15.75
CA ILE A 115 11.02 7.58 17.17
C ILE A 115 11.06 8.91 17.93
N ASP A 116 12.14 9.68 17.79
CA ASP A 116 12.37 10.86 18.65
C ASP A 116 11.56 12.07 18.19
N ASN A 117 11.53 12.35 16.87
CA ASN A 117 10.90 13.55 16.30
C ASN A 117 9.65 13.27 15.45
N TYR A 118 9.33 12.00 15.19
CA TYR A 118 8.19 11.56 14.38
C TYR A 118 8.02 12.30 13.04
N ARG A 119 9.02 12.13 12.16
CA ARG A 119 9.13 12.65 10.78
C ARG A 119 9.23 11.48 9.80
N PRO A 120 8.15 10.69 9.62
CA PRO A 120 8.18 9.47 8.81
C PRO A 120 8.58 9.71 7.35
N GLU A 121 8.34 10.90 6.81
CA GLU A 121 8.76 11.30 5.46
C GLU A 121 10.29 11.33 5.27
N LEU A 122 11.07 11.44 6.34
CA LEU A 122 12.54 11.39 6.30
C LEU A 122 13.12 10.00 6.58
N SER A 123 12.31 9.03 7.02
CA SER A 123 12.76 7.70 7.49
C SER A 123 13.63 6.96 6.47
N LEU A 124 13.21 6.92 5.21
CA LEU A 124 13.96 6.29 4.11
C LEU A 124 15.33 6.95 3.94
N PHE A 125 15.38 8.29 3.98
CA PHE A 125 16.59 9.05 3.75
C PHE A 125 17.55 8.98 4.95
N GLY A 126 17.03 8.92 6.17
CA GLY A 126 17.82 8.65 7.37
C GLY A 126 18.53 7.31 7.27
N MET A 127 17.81 6.25 6.87
CA MET A 127 18.40 4.93 6.68
C MET A 127 19.41 4.88 5.52
N LEU A 128 19.12 5.55 4.40
CA LEU A 128 20.05 5.66 3.27
C LEU A 128 21.33 6.43 3.61
N ASN A 129 21.28 7.34 4.58
CA ASN A 129 22.42 8.17 4.96
C ASN A 129 23.58 7.38 5.55
N GLU A 130 23.28 6.27 6.21
CA GLU A 130 24.28 5.37 6.81
C GLU A 130 24.82 4.32 5.81
N LEU A 131 24.43 4.41 4.53
CA LEU A 131 24.90 3.53 3.46
C LEU A 131 25.82 4.27 2.48
N PRO A 132 26.71 3.57 1.77
CA PRO A 132 27.52 4.21 0.74
C PRO A 132 26.65 4.77 -0.39
N LEU A 133 27.15 5.82 -1.05
CA LEU A 133 26.48 6.51 -2.16
C LEU A 133 25.15 7.20 -1.79
N THR A 134 24.99 7.66 -0.54
CA THR A 134 23.79 8.36 -0.03
C THR A 134 23.23 9.38 -1.02
N GLY A 135 24.07 10.32 -1.48
CA GLY A 135 23.61 11.40 -2.37
C GLY A 135 22.93 10.86 -3.63
N LEU A 136 23.55 9.87 -4.28
CA LEU A 136 22.99 9.23 -5.47
C LEU A 136 21.70 8.47 -5.16
N MET A 137 21.70 7.64 -4.10
CA MET A 137 20.55 6.81 -3.74
C MET A 137 19.35 7.64 -3.29
N SER A 138 19.58 8.71 -2.52
CA SER A 138 18.55 9.65 -2.10
C SER A 138 17.96 10.41 -3.29
N THR A 139 18.80 10.90 -4.23
CA THR A 139 18.30 11.54 -5.45
C THR A 139 17.47 10.59 -6.30
N LEU A 140 17.93 9.35 -6.50
CA LEU A 140 17.15 8.33 -7.20
C LEU A 140 15.83 8.02 -6.48
N GLY A 141 15.84 7.96 -5.14
CA GLY A 141 14.64 7.77 -4.34
C GLY A 141 13.60 8.89 -4.54
N ILE A 142 14.04 10.14 -4.59
CA ILE A 142 13.17 11.29 -4.86
C ILE A 142 12.59 11.20 -6.28
N ILE A 143 13.42 10.94 -7.29
CA ILE A 143 12.95 10.80 -8.69
C ILE A 143 11.94 9.65 -8.79
N LEU A 144 12.22 8.51 -8.17
CA LEU A 144 11.35 7.36 -8.17
C LEU A 144 10.00 7.67 -7.48
N ALA A 145 10.03 8.35 -6.33
CA ALA A 145 8.82 8.79 -5.65
C ALA A 145 7.98 9.74 -6.51
N LEU A 146 8.62 10.68 -7.23
CA LEU A 146 7.94 11.57 -8.17
C LEU A 146 7.30 10.80 -9.34
N ILE A 147 8.01 9.85 -9.93
CA ILE A 147 7.47 9.01 -11.01
C ILE A 147 6.27 8.21 -10.49
N PHE A 148 6.39 7.55 -9.34
CA PHE A 148 5.29 6.81 -8.74
C PHE A 148 4.08 7.70 -8.45
N PHE A 149 4.31 8.91 -7.93
CA PHE A 149 3.24 9.86 -7.66
C PHE A 149 2.50 10.25 -8.95
N VAL A 150 3.24 10.67 -9.98
CA VAL A 150 2.66 11.09 -11.27
C VAL A 150 1.91 9.95 -11.95
N THR A 151 2.51 8.75 -12.03
CA THR A 151 1.87 7.60 -12.67
C THR A 151 0.65 7.11 -11.90
N SER A 152 0.70 7.12 -10.56
CA SER A 152 -0.43 6.69 -9.73
C SER A 152 -1.58 7.68 -9.80
N SER A 153 -1.30 8.99 -9.76
CA SER A 153 -2.33 10.04 -9.91
C SER A 153 -2.97 9.97 -11.30
N ASP A 154 -2.18 9.83 -12.38
CA ASP A 154 -2.71 9.71 -13.74
C ASP A 154 -3.67 8.51 -13.89
N SER A 155 -3.30 7.38 -13.29
CA SER A 155 -4.12 6.17 -13.29
C SER A 155 -5.36 6.32 -12.42
N GLY A 156 -5.23 6.95 -11.24
CA GLY A 156 -6.31 7.20 -10.30
C GLY A 156 -7.41 8.08 -10.89
N SER A 157 -7.01 9.21 -11.50
CA SER A 157 -7.95 10.11 -12.14
C SER A 157 -8.65 9.48 -13.34
N LEU A 158 -7.99 8.59 -14.09
CA LEU A 158 -8.64 7.81 -15.15
C LEU A 158 -9.77 6.92 -14.60
N VAL A 159 -9.57 6.31 -13.45
CA VAL A 159 -10.58 5.45 -12.81
C VAL A 159 -11.77 6.26 -12.34
N ILE A 160 -11.53 7.38 -11.65
CA ILE A 160 -12.61 8.27 -11.19
C ILE A 160 -13.40 8.82 -12.39
N ASP A 161 -12.71 9.23 -13.45
CA ASP A 161 -13.30 9.69 -14.69
C ASP A 161 -14.18 8.62 -15.34
N THR A 162 -13.70 7.38 -15.41
CA THR A 162 -14.46 6.24 -15.96
C THR A 162 -15.74 5.97 -15.15
N ILE A 163 -15.65 5.96 -13.82
CA ILE A 163 -16.79 5.69 -12.93
C ILE A 163 -17.84 6.81 -13.07
N THR A 164 -17.39 8.06 -13.05
CA THR A 164 -18.26 9.24 -13.12
C THR A 164 -18.86 9.47 -14.51
N ALA A 165 -18.24 8.93 -15.57
CA ALA A 165 -18.78 8.88 -16.92
C ALA A 165 -19.73 7.67 -17.17
N GLY A 166 -20.11 6.93 -16.12
CA GLY A 166 -21.01 5.77 -16.22
C GLY A 166 -20.36 4.53 -16.85
N GLY A 167 -19.04 4.39 -16.71
CA GLY A 167 -18.25 3.27 -17.25
C GLY A 167 -17.69 3.50 -18.66
N LYS A 168 -17.87 4.68 -19.25
CA LYS A 168 -17.30 5.02 -20.55
C LYS A 168 -15.78 5.18 -20.43
N ILE A 169 -15.04 4.45 -21.27
CA ILE A 169 -13.57 4.45 -21.26
C ILE A 169 -13.01 5.68 -22.00
N ASP A 170 -13.75 6.23 -22.96
CA ASP A 170 -13.39 7.44 -23.72
C ASP A 170 -14.15 8.66 -23.17
N ALA A 171 -13.87 9.02 -21.92
CA ALA A 171 -14.39 10.26 -21.35
C ALA A 171 -13.59 11.49 -21.84
N PRO A 172 -14.19 12.68 -21.91
CA PRO A 172 -13.53 13.88 -22.43
C PRO A 172 -12.31 14.26 -21.60
N ARG A 173 -11.19 14.62 -22.27
CA ARG A 173 -9.95 15.05 -21.59
C ARG A 173 -10.14 16.12 -20.49
N PRO A 174 -11.03 17.12 -20.65
CA PRO A 174 -11.27 18.11 -19.58
C PRO A 174 -11.84 17.50 -18.29
N GLN A 175 -12.65 16.45 -18.38
CA GLN A 175 -13.22 15.78 -17.21
C GLN A 175 -12.12 15.07 -16.40
N ARG A 176 -11.22 14.38 -17.10
CA ARG A 176 -10.03 13.78 -16.47
C ARG A 176 -9.13 14.82 -15.81
N MET A 177 -8.86 15.94 -16.49
CA MET A 177 -8.07 17.03 -15.93
C MET A 177 -8.72 17.64 -14.68
N PHE A 178 -10.04 17.77 -14.67
CA PHE A 178 -10.79 18.21 -13.50
C PHE A 178 -10.56 17.29 -12.31
N TRP A 179 -10.69 15.97 -12.47
CA TRP A 179 -10.47 15.02 -11.38
C TRP A 179 -9.03 15.04 -10.87
N ALA A 180 -8.04 15.09 -11.76
CA ALA A 180 -6.63 15.19 -11.37
C ALA A 180 -6.33 16.46 -10.55
N ILE A 181 -6.91 17.61 -10.94
CA ILE A 181 -6.75 18.87 -10.19
C ILE A 181 -7.44 18.78 -8.82
N VAL A 182 -8.65 18.25 -8.76
CA VAL A 182 -9.41 18.13 -7.51
C VAL A 182 -8.69 17.20 -6.52
N GLU A 183 -8.18 16.06 -6.96
CA GLU A 183 -7.36 15.16 -6.13
C GLU A 183 -6.13 15.87 -5.57
N GLY A 184 -5.41 16.63 -6.41
CA GLY A 184 -4.25 17.41 -5.98
C GLY A 184 -4.59 18.50 -4.97
N LEU A 185 -5.70 19.22 -5.17
CA LEU A 185 -6.18 20.24 -4.23
C LEU A 185 -6.58 19.63 -2.89
N ILE A 186 -7.28 18.49 -2.88
CA ILE A 186 -7.62 17.78 -1.64
C ILE A 186 -6.35 17.36 -0.91
N ALA A 187 -5.36 16.81 -1.61
CA ALA A 187 -4.08 16.44 -1.01
C ALA A 187 -3.37 17.65 -0.38
N ILE A 188 -3.32 18.79 -1.07
CA ILE A 188 -2.73 20.04 -0.54
C ILE A 188 -3.46 20.50 0.72
N VAL A 189 -4.80 20.54 0.69
CA VAL A 189 -5.60 20.98 1.85
C VAL A 189 -5.40 20.07 3.05
N LEU A 190 -5.37 18.75 2.86
CA LEU A 190 -5.15 17.80 3.94
C LEU A 190 -3.72 17.90 4.50
N LEU A 191 -2.72 18.07 3.65
CA LEU A 191 -1.33 18.25 4.08
C LEU A 191 -1.16 19.53 4.90
N ILE A 192 -1.75 20.65 4.48
CA ILE A 192 -1.69 21.93 5.21
C ILE A 192 -2.52 21.87 6.50
N GLY A 193 -3.70 21.23 6.47
CA GLY A 193 -4.64 21.20 7.58
C GLY A 193 -4.23 20.31 8.75
N GLY A 194 -3.47 19.25 8.50
CA GLY A 194 -3.00 18.35 9.56
C GLY A 194 -2.06 17.25 9.13
N GLY A 195 -1.41 17.38 7.97
CA GLY A 195 -0.38 16.46 7.49
C GLY A 195 -0.86 15.01 7.37
N LEU A 196 0.03 14.09 7.74
CA LEU A 196 -0.23 12.65 7.70
C LEU A 196 -1.47 12.26 8.52
N THR A 197 -1.65 12.83 9.70
CA THR A 197 -2.79 12.50 10.58
C THR A 197 -4.12 12.87 9.91
N ALA A 198 -4.21 14.03 9.27
CA ALA A 198 -5.41 14.43 8.53
C ALA A 198 -5.67 13.51 7.32
N LEU A 199 -4.62 13.12 6.60
CA LEU A 199 -4.73 12.15 5.50
C LEU A 199 -5.24 10.78 5.99
N GLN A 200 -4.69 10.26 7.09
CA GLN A 200 -5.09 8.97 7.67
C GLN A 200 -6.56 9.00 8.15
N ALA A 201 -6.98 10.09 8.78
CA ALA A 201 -8.36 10.27 9.23
C ALA A 201 -9.34 10.33 8.04
N GLY A 202 -9.02 11.09 6.99
CA GLY A 202 -9.85 11.19 5.79
C GLY A 202 -10.03 9.86 5.07
N VAL A 203 -8.95 9.09 4.92
CA VAL A 203 -9.00 7.74 4.34
C VAL A 203 -9.85 6.81 5.20
N THR A 204 -9.67 6.85 6.52
CA THR A 204 -10.43 5.99 7.45
C THR A 204 -11.92 6.29 7.42
N ALA A 205 -12.31 7.57 7.41
CA ALA A 205 -13.70 7.98 7.36
C ALA A 205 -14.40 7.53 6.06
N THR A 206 -13.72 7.59 4.93
CA THR A 206 -14.27 7.22 3.62
C THR A 206 -14.30 5.71 3.38
N ALA A 207 -13.43 4.94 4.03
CA ALA A 207 -13.39 3.49 3.88
C ALA A 207 -14.59 2.77 4.52
N ILE A 208 -15.16 3.29 5.60
CA ILE A 208 -16.31 2.67 6.28
C ILE A 208 -17.50 2.48 5.33
N PRO A 209 -18.07 3.52 4.68
CA PRO A 209 -19.18 3.31 3.75
C PRO A 209 -18.78 2.42 2.56
N PHE A 210 -17.53 2.51 2.10
CA PHE A 210 -17.05 1.71 0.98
C PHE A 210 -16.89 0.22 1.34
N SER A 211 -16.61 -0.10 2.61
CA SER A 211 -16.56 -1.49 3.09
C SER A 211 -17.89 -2.22 2.90
N ILE A 212 -19.02 -1.53 3.08
CA ILE A 212 -20.37 -2.07 2.83
C ILE A 212 -20.51 -2.41 1.34
N VAL A 213 -20.04 -1.53 0.46
CA VAL A 213 -20.05 -1.77 -0.99
C VAL A 213 -19.21 -3.01 -1.34
N LEU A 214 -18.02 -3.17 -0.76
CA LEU A 214 -17.18 -4.34 -1.00
C LEU A 214 -17.85 -5.65 -0.53
N LEU A 215 -18.54 -5.65 0.61
CA LEU A 215 -19.28 -6.83 1.07
C LEU A 215 -20.40 -7.20 0.09
N LEU A 216 -21.13 -6.20 -0.45
CA LEU A 216 -22.13 -6.42 -1.50
C LEU A 216 -21.50 -6.94 -2.80
N MET A 217 -20.30 -6.48 -3.15
CA MET A 217 -19.55 -7.00 -4.30
C MET A 217 -19.12 -8.45 -4.09
N CYS A 218 -18.63 -8.82 -2.92
CA CYS A 218 -18.30 -10.22 -2.58
C CYS A 218 -19.52 -11.13 -2.76
N TYR A 219 -20.68 -10.72 -2.22
CA TYR A 219 -21.94 -11.45 -2.42
C TYR A 219 -22.32 -11.56 -3.91
N SER A 220 -22.19 -10.47 -4.66
CA SER A 220 -22.51 -10.42 -6.09
C SER A 220 -21.62 -11.36 -6.90
N ILE A 221 -20.33 -11.42 -6.60
CA ILE A 221 -19.37 -12.35 -7.25
C ILE A 221 -19.75 -13.80 -6.96
N ILE A 222 -20.03 -14.14 -5.70
CA ILE A 222 -20.44 -15.51 -5.32
C ILE A 222 -21.71 -15.90 -6.07
N LYS A 223 -22.70 -15.00 -6.14
CA LYS A 223 -23.95 -15.22 -6.86
C LYS A 223 -23.70 -15.41 -8.36
N ALA A 224 -22.85 -14.59 -8.97
CA ALA A 224 -22.51 -14.66 -10.40
C ALA A 224 -21.80 -15.97 -10.76
N LEU A 225 -20.75 -16.34 -10.02
CA LEU A 225 -19.99 -17.58 -10.25
C LEU A 225 -20.85 -18.83 -10.05
N ASN A 226 -21.71 -18.84 -9.03
CA ASN A 226 -22.66 -19.94 -8.83
C ASN A 226 -23.71 -20.01 -9.95
N GLY A 227 -24.12 -18.87 -10.50
CA GLY A 227 -25.01 -18.80 -11.67
C GLY A 227 -24.36 -19.40 -12.91
N GLU A 228 -23.12 -19.02 -13.19
CA GLU A 228 -22.34 -19.53 -14.32
C GLU A 228 -22.09 -21.04 -14.22
N LEU A 229 -21.72 -21.54 -13.02
CA LEU A 229 -21.54 -22.96 -12.78
C LEU A 229 -22.82 -23.77 -13.05
N ARG A 230 -24.00 -23.21 -12.74
CA ARG A 230 -25.29 -23.86 -13.05
C ARG A 230 -25.59 -23.90 -14.53
N LEU A 231 -25.14 -22.91 -15.31
CA LEU A 231 -25.30 -22.88 -16.76
C LEU A 231 -24.38 -23.89 -17.44
N ILE A 232 -23.14 -24.03 -16.97
CA ILE A 232 -22.15 -24.99 -17.51
C ILE A 232 -22.53 -26.45 -17.19
N ARG A 233 -23.22 -26.71 -16.07
CA ARG A 233 -23.63 -28.05 -15.64
C ARG A 233 -24.93 -28.56 -16.29
N LYS A 234 -25.64 -27.70 -17.03
CA LYS A 234 -26.82 -28.09 -17.82
C LYS A 234 -26.38 -28.46 -19.24
#